data_AF-A3ASL5-F1
#
_entry.id   AF-A3ASL5-F1
#
_cell.length_a   1.000
_cell.length_b   1.000
_cell.length_c   1.000
_cell.angle_alpha   90.00
_cell.angle_beta   90.00
_cell.angle_gamma   90.00
#
_symmetry.space_group_name_H-M   'P 1'
#
loop_
_entity.id
_entity.type
_entity.pdbx_description
1 polymer ?
#
loop_
_entity_poly.entity_id
_entity_poly.type
_entity_poly.pdbx_seq_one_letter_code
_entity_poly.pdbx_strand_id
1 'polypeptide(L)'
;MVLSNDIDLLNPPAELEKLKHKKKRLVQSPNSFFMDVKCQGCFNITTVFSHSQTVVVCPGCQTVLCQPTGGKARLTEGCSFRRKSD
;
A
#
# COMPACT_ATOMS: atom_id res chain seq x y z
N MET A 1 19.37 -2.78 25.41
CA MET A 1 18.61 -1.51 25.40
C MET A 1 19.56 -0.45 24.88
N VAL A 2 19.24 0.17 23.74
CA VAL A 2 20.08 1.26 23.18
C VAL A 2 19.68 2.53 23.93
N LEU A 3 20.64 3.18 24.58
CA LEU A 3 20.43 4.40 25.36
C LEU A 3 19.94 5.51 24.42
N SER A 4 19.02 6.34 24.91
CA SER A 4 18.39 7.44 24.16
C SER A 4 19.35 8.50 23.61
N ASN A 5 20.62 8.48 24.03
CA ASN A 5 21.65 9.45 23.64
C ASN A 5 22.65 8.93 22.59
N ASP A 6 22.55 7.66 22.15
CA ASP A 6 23.48 7.04 21.19
C ASP A 6 22.83 6.76 19.82
N ILE A 7 21.75 7.48 19.47
CA ILE A 7 21.07 7.29 18.18
C ILE A 7 21.65 8.27 17.17
N ASP A 8 22.41 7.74 16.21
CA ASP A 8 22.87 8.50 15.05
C ASP A 8 21.67 9.04 14.26
N LEU A 9 21.51 10.37 14.27
CA LEU A 9 20.42 11.08 13.59
C LEU A 9 20.57 11.03 12.06
N LEU A 10 21.80 10.87 11.56
CA LEU A 10 22.07 10.73 10.13
C LEU A 10 21.80 9.30 9.65
N ASN A 11 21.98 8.32 10.52
CA ASN A 11 21.76 6.89 10.22
C ASN A 11 20.85 6.22 11.26
N PRO A 12 19.58 6.66 11.38
CA PRO A 12 18.65 6.06 12.32
C PRO A 12 18.35 4.60 11.92
N PRO A 13 18.17 3.68 12.89
CA PRO A 13 17.82 2.31 12.58
C PRO A 13 16.45 2.21 11.90
N ALA A 14 16.32 1.30 10.92
CA ALA A 14 15.13 1.17 10.08
C ALA A 14 13.84 0.92 10.87
N GLU A 15 13.91 0.23 12.01
CA GLU A 15 12.76 0.01 12.88
C GLU A 15 12.20 1.31 13.47
N LEU A 16 13.07 2.26 13.86
CA LEU A 16 12.63 3.57 14.35
C LEU A 16 12.03 4.42 13.23
N GLU A 17 12.57 4.34 12.01
CA GLU A 17 12.03 5.08 10.87
C GLU A 17 10.66 4.59 10.41
N LYS A 18 10.39 3.28 10.50
CA LYS A 18 9.08 2.69 10.16
C LYS A 18 7.95 3.21 11.05
N LEU A 19 8.24 3.48 12.32
CA LEU A 19 7.27 4.01 13.29
C LEU A 19 6.97 5.51 13.08
N LYS A 20 7.89 6.25 12.44
CA LYS A 20 7.70 7.69 12.18
C LYS A 20 6.62 7.92 11.13
N HIS A 21 5.86 9.00 11.31
CA HIS A 21 4.91 9.50 10.31
C HIS A 21 5.64 9.82 8.98
N LYS A 22 5.00 9.57 7.83
CA LYS A 22 5.59 9.71 6.48
C LYS A 22 6.30 11.05 6.20
N LYS A 23 5.82 12.15 6.79
CA LYS A 23 6.41 13.50 6.66
C LYS A 23 7.55 13.79 7.66
N LYS A 24 7.71 12.96 8.70
CA LYS A 24 8.68 13.12 9.80
C LYS A 24 9.84 12.11 9.75
N ARG A 25 9.94 11.34 8.67
CA ARG A 25 11.12 10.49 8.39
C ARG A 25 12.32 11.37 8.04
N LEU A 26 13.52 10.82 8.11
CA LEU A 26 14.74 11.53 7.69
C LEU A 26 14.60 12.00 6.23
N VAL A 27 14.14 11.11 5.37
CA VAL A 27 13.72 11.41 4.00
C VAL A 27 12.24 11.07 3.84
N GLN A 28 11.46 12.03 3.35
CA GLN A 28 10.02 11.84 3.17
C GLN A 28 9.74 10.83 2.05
N SER A 29 8.91 9.83 2.34
CA SER A 29 8.52 8.81 1.38
C SER A 29 7.03 8.44 1.54
N PRO A 30 6.36 8.06 0.45
CA PRO A 30 4.95 7.68 0.51
C PRO A 30 4.74 6.38 1.29
N ASN A 31 3.56 6.24 1.90
CA ASN A 31 3.09 4.96 2.49
C ASN A 31 2.18 4.17 1.53
N SER A 32 1.83 4.78 0.40
CA SER A 32 1.01 4.19 -0.65
C SER A 32 1.85 3.34 -1.60
N PHE A 33 1.19 2.47 -2.36
CA PHE A 33 1.83 1.59 -3.33
C PHE A 33 0.81 1.17 -4.39
N PHE A 34 1.31 0.74 -5.54
CA PHE A 34 0.50 0.06 -6.54
C PHE A 34 0.52 -1.44 -6.27
N MET A 35 -0.61 -2.09 -6.55
CA MET A 35 -0.78 -3.53 -6.43
C MET A 35 -1.44 -4.09 -7.67
N ASP A 36 -1.03 -5.29 -8.06
CA ASP A 36 -1.65 -6.07 -9.12
C ASP A 36 -2.73 -6.94 -8.47
N VAL A 37 -3.99 -6.66 -8.77
CA VAL A 37 -5.16 -7.40 -8.26
C VAL A 37 -5.64 -8.37 -9.33
N LYS A 38 -5.72 -9.65 -8.96
CA LYS A 38 -6.26 -10.72 -9.79
C LYS A 38 -7.73 -10.93 -9.45
N CYS A 39 -8.57 -10.83 -10.48
CA CYS A 39 -10.00 -11.15 -10.37
C CYS A 39 -10.24 -12.67 -10.41
N GLN A 40 -11.21 -13.16 -9.64
CA GLN A 40 -11.58 -14.58 -9.64
C GLN A 40 -12.42 -14.99 -10.85
N GLY A 41 -13.20 -14.09 -11.43
CA GLY A 41 -14.05 -14.40 -12.59
C GLY A 41 -13.32 -14.31 -13.93
N CYS A 42 -12.61 -13.21 -14.17
CA CYS A 42 -11.96 -12.93 -15.46
C CYS A 42 -10.50 -13.44 -15.52
N PHE A 43 -9.89 -13.87 -14.40
CA PHE A 43 -8.44 -14.14 -14.23
C PHE A 43 -7.48 -13.01 -14.67
N ASN A 44 -8.01 -11.91 -15.19
CA ASN A 44 -7.26 -10.73 -15.58
C ASN A 44 -6.66 -10.04 -14.36
N ILE A 45 -5.46 -9.51 -14.57
CA ILE A 45 -4.69 -8.77 -13.58
C ILE A 45 -4.85 -7.29 -13.88
N THR A 46 -5.30 -6.53 -12.89
CA THR A 46 -5.48 -5.07 -12.99
C THR A 46 -4.63 -4.37 -11.95
N THR A 47 -3.91 -3.32 -12.35
CA THR A 47 -3.14 -2.47 -11.43
C THR A 47 -4.08 -1.53 -10.67
N VAL A 48 -4.07 -1.61 -9.34
CA VAL A 48 -4.90 -0.82 -8.42
C VAL A 48 -4.01 -0.04 -7.46
N PHE A 49 -4.40 1.19 -7.13
CA PHE A 49 -3.73 1.99 -6.12
C PHE A 49 -4.22 1.64 -4.70
N SER A 50 -3.30 1.55 -3.73
CA SER A 50 -3.66 1.07 -2.38
C SER A 50 -4.62 1.95 -1.60
N HIS A 51 -4.72 3.23 -1.92
CA HIS A 51 -5.67 4.19 -1.31
C HIS A 51 -6.60 4.77 -2.39
N SER A 52 -7.18 3.92 -3.23
CA SER A 52 -8.08 4.36 -4.31
C SER A 52 -9.28 5.12 -3.73
N GLN A 53 -9.59 6.28 -4.32
CA GLN A 53 -10.76 7.10 -3.98
C GLN A 53 -12.01 6.71 -4.76
N THR A 54 -11.82 6.03 -5.89
CA THR A 54 -12.89 5.54 -6.76
C THR A 54 -13.05 4.03 -6.62
N VAL A 55 -14.25 3.56 -6.96
CA VAL A 55 -14.52 2.13 -7.13
C VAL A 55 -13.78 1.65 -8.38
N VAL A 56 -12.96 0.61 -8.26
CA VAL A 56 -12.21 0.02 -9.38
C VAL A 56 -12.88 -1.28 -9.81
N VAL A 57 -13.01 -1.48 -11.12
CA VAL A 57 -13.78 -2.57 -11.73
C VAL A 57 -12.89 -3.37 -12.70
N CYS A 58 -13.02 -4.71 -12.77
CA CYS A 58 -12.32 -5.52 -13.80
C CYS A 58 -12.83 -5.08 -15.19
N PRO A 59 -11.94 -4.75 -16.15
CA PRO A 59 -12.37 -4.40 -17.50
C PRO A 59 -13.03 -5.56 -18.26
N GLY A 60 -12.75 -6.82 -17.87
CA GLY A 60 -13.28 -8.01 -18.53
C GLY A 60 -14.67 -8.46 -18.04
N CYS A 61 -14.84 -8.63 -16.73
CA CYS A 61 -16.10 -9.17 -16.16
C CYS A 61 -16.94 -8.12 -15.42
N GLN A 62 -16.53 -6.85 -15.43
CA GLN A 62 -17.25 -5.74 -14.81
C GLN A 62 -17.54 -5.91 -13.30
N THR A 63 -16.82 -6.83 -12.65
CA THR A 63 -16.88 -7.03 -11.20
C THR A 63 -16.08 -5.96 -10.49
N VAL A 64 -16.60 -5.49 -9.35
CA VAL A 64 -15.87 -4.58 -8.47
C VAL A 64 -14.65 -5.31 -7.90
N LEU A 65 -13.46 -4.70 -7.99
CA LEU A 65 -12.20 -5.22 -7.43
C LEU A 65 -11.89 -4.58 -6.08
N CYS A 66 -12.17 -3.29 -5.93
CA CYS A 66 -12.01 -2.58 -4.67
C CYS A 66 -13.05 -1.47 -4.51
N GLN A 67 -13.35 -1.17 -3.25
CA GLN A 67 -14.20 -0.07 -2.82
C GLN A 67 -13.37 0.96 -2.04
N PRO A 68 -13.61 2.26 -2.26
CA PRO A 68 -12.90 3.31 -1.54
C PRO A 68 -13.28 3.31 -0.06
N THR A 69 -12.32 3.65 0.79
CA THR A 69 -12.53 3.89 2.22
C THR A 69 -11.82 5.18 2.62
N GLY A 70 -11.90 5.59 3.89
CA GLY A 70 -11.12 6.72 4.40
C GLY A 70 -9.59 6.49 4.42
N GLY A 71 -9.12 5.26 4.17
CA GLY A 71 -7.71 4.89 4.20
C GLY A 71 -7.33 3.98 3.03
N LYS A 72 -6.92 2.75 3.35
CA LYS A 72 -6.63 1.74 2.32
C LYS A 72 -7.92 1.23 1.70
N ALA A 73 -7.94 1.09 0.39
CA ALA A 73 -9.09 0.56 -0.33
C ALA A 73 -9.43 -0.85 0.16
N ARG A 74 -10.72 -1.16 0.24
CA ARG A 74 -11.21 -2.49 0.61
C ARG A 74 -11.30 -3.34 -0.64
N LEU A 75 -10.50 -4.40 -0.73
CA LEU A 75 -10.60 -5.38 -1.82
C LEU A 75 -11.88 -6.22 -1.65
N THR A 76 -12.47 -6.63 -2.75
CA THR A 76 -13.59 -7.57 -2.74
C THR A 76 -13.14 -8.97 -2.32
N GLU A 77 -14.05 -9.70 -1.67
CA GLU A 77 -13.78 -11.06 -1.22
C GLU A 77 -13.37 -11.96 -2.39
N GLY A 78 -12.36 -12.78 -2.15
CA GLY A 78 -11.79 -13.67 -3.17
C GLY A 78 -10.74 -13.03 -4.08
N CYS A 79 -10.61 -11.71 -4.18
CA CYS A 79 -9.54 -11.12 -5.00
C CYS A 79 -8.16 -11.31 -4.34
N SER A 80 -7.20 -11.85 -5.09
CA SER A 80 -5.80 -11.93 -4.64
C SER A 80 -5.02 -10.73 -5.16
N PHE A 81 -4.05 -10.25 -4.39
CA PHE A 81 -3.21 -9.12 -4.81
C PHE A 81 -1.73 -9.38 -4.58
N ARG A 82 -0.91 -8.80 -5.45
CA ARG A 82 0.55 -8.73 -5.31
C ARG A 82 0.94 -7.26 -5.24
N ARG A 83 1.79 -6.88 -4.29
CA ARG A 83 2.37 -5.53 -4.28
C ARG A 83 3.38 -5.41 -5.43
N LYS A 84 3.21 -4.39 -6.27
CA LYS A 84 4.17 -4.07 -7.33
C LYS A 84 5.38 -3.40 -6.69
N SER A 85 6.57 -3.85 -7.04
CA SER A 85 7.81 -3.14 -6.71
C SER A 85 7.92 -1.89 -7.58
N ASP A 86 8.36 -0.79 -6.98
CA ASP A 86 8.76 0.44 -7.70
C ASP A 86 10.06 0.18 -8.48
#